data_AF-A0A285CFQ9-F1
#
_entry.id   AF-A0A285CFQ9-F1
#
_cell.length_a   1.000
_cell.length_b   1.000
_cell.length_c   1.000
_cell.angle_alpha   90.00
_cell.angle_beta   90.00
_cell.angle_gamma   90.00
#
_symmetry.space_group_name_H-M   'P 1'
#
loop_
_entity.id
_entity.type
_entity.pdbx_description
1 polymer ?
#
loop_
_entity_poly.entity_id
_entity_poly.type
_entity_poly.pdbx_seq_one_letter_code
_entity_poly.pdbx_strand_id
1 'polypeptide(L)'
;MIETTAPPVSPSATDTPPSEPTGASALWGEHYSGTAQVTVDVYDYCSADGSRRFADTKTYSMNATLDLARPRTGGDETESNPFSLLLAVGQPSEAGAVSFGSSAVSTGSSQDLAGNPRDPNLLLTYWELEWDDGELSGRLTDPHTEQAVALNLLNWPRLVVPCRSDLGELPGGYPHAVAEETTLGGQVDSSNATLTAQGSTSDGQLEFRFDFSGAST
;
A
#
# COMPACT_ATOMS: atom_id res chain seq x y z
N MET A 1 2.17 74.43 -14.84
CA MET A 1 2.49 73.13 -15.44
C MET A 1 3.17 72.31 -14.37
N ILE A 2 2.54 71.23 -13.92
CA ILE A 2 3.07 70.36 -12.85
C ILE A 2 3.70 69.16 -13.57
N GLU A 3 5.00 68.98 -13.39
CA GLU A 3 5.78 67.88 -13.93
C GLU A 3 5.56 66.64 -13.04
N THR A 4 4.86 65.63 -13.55
CA THR A 4 4.66 64.35 -12.87
C THR A 4 5.85 63.44 -13.17
N THR A 5 6.77 63.30 -12.22
CA THR A 5 7.80 62.25 -12.24
C THR A 5 7.16 60.90 -11.96
N ALA A 6 7.29 59.97 -12.90
CA ALA A 6 6.88 58.58 -12.75
C ALA A 6 7.76 57.85 -11.69
N PRO A 7 7.20 56.92 -10.90
CA PRO A 7 7.96 56.16 -9.93
C PRO A 7 8.92 55.15 -10.62
N PRO A 8 10.04 54.79 -9.98
CA PRO A 8 11.00 53.85 -10.53
C PRO A 8 10.40 52.44 -10.64
N VAL A 9 10.68 51.79 -11.76
CA VAL A 9 10.32 50.39 -12.04
C VAL A 9 11.09 49.49 -11.06
N SER A 10 10.37 48.78 -10.20
CA SER A 10 10.97 47.74 -9.34
C SER A 10 11.67 46.69 -10.21
N PRO A 11 12.89 46.26 -9.87
CA PRO A 11 13.56 45.19 -10.60
C PRO A 11 12.74 43.91 -10.46
N SER A 12 12.37 43.33 -11.60
CA SER A 12 11.69 42.04 -11.69
C SER A 12 12.48 41.01 -10.87
N ALA A 13 11.79 40.36 -9.92
CA ALA A 13 12.32 39.22 -9.22
C ALA A 13 12.81 38.20 -10.25
N THR A 14 14.09 37.86 -10.17
CA THR A 14 14.70 36.84 -11.02
C THR A 14 14.04 35.52 -10.66
N ASP A 15 13.18 35.04 -11.54
CA ASP A 15 12.47 33.77 -11.45
C ASP A 15 13.52 32.66 -11.45
N THR A 16 13.91 32.22 -10.25
CA THR A 16 14.86 31.13 -10.08
C THR A 16 14.09 29.86 -10.41
N PRO A 17 14.49 29.08 -11.42
CA PRO A 17 13.79 27.85 -11.75
C PRO A 17 13.77 26.94 -10.51
N PRO A 18 12.64 26.26 -10.23
CA PRO A 18 12.56 25.36 -9.09
C PRO A 18 13.67 24.32 -9.21
N SER A 19 14.40 24.12 -8.11
CA SER A 19 15.46 23.11 -8.04
C SER A 19 14.88 21.73 -8.32
N GLU A 20 15.63 20.89 -9.03
CA GLU A 20 15.22 19.51 -9.26
C GLU A 20 14.98 18.80 -7.92
N PRO A 21 13.92 17.98 -7.81
CA PRO A 21 13.65 17.22 -6.61
C PRO A 21 14.84 16.29 -6.30
N THR A 22 15.19 16.17 -5.03
CA THR A 22 16.31 15.34 -4.55
C THR A 22 15.81 14.34 -3.51
N GLY A 23 16.55 13.24 -3.33
CA GLY A 23 16.15 12.14 -2.44
C GLY A 23 14.83 11.51 -2.89
N ALA A 24 14.03 11.02 -1.94
CA ALA A 24 12.78 10.31 -2.24
C ALA A 24 11.76 11.16 -3.04
N SER A 25 11.85 12.49 -2.95
CA SER A 25 10.98 13.38 -3.73
C SER A 25 11.20 13.30 -5.24
N ALA A 26 12.36 12.80 -5.67
CA ALA A 26 12.64 12.53 -7.08
C ALA A 26 11.80 11.36 -7.63
N LEU A 27 11.27 10.50 -6.77
CA LEU A 27 10.40 9.38 -7.14
C LEU A 27 8.91 9.77 -7.19
N TRP A 28 8.55 11.01 -6.85
CA TRP A 28 7.16 11.43 -6.83
C TRP A 28 6.59 11.53 -8.24
N GLY A 29 5.57 10.73 -8.52
CA GLY A 29 4.92 10.61 -9.82
C GLY A 29 5.41 9.43 -10.66
N GLU A 30 6.37 8.65 -10.16
CA GLU A 30 6.86 7.45 -10.85
C GLU A 30 5.80 6.34 -10.82
N HIS A 31 5.63 5.70 -11.99
CA HIS A 31 4.77 4.53 -12.18
C HIS A 31 5.62 3.38 -12.72
N TYR A 32 5.61 2.24 -12.04
CA TYR A 32 6.32 1.05 -12.47
C TYR A 32 5.32 -0.02 -12.88
N SER A 33 5.59 -0.68 -14.00
CA SER A 33 4.83 -1.85 -14.45
C SER A 33 5.73 -3.06 -14.61
N GLY A 34 5.23 -4.22 -14.23
CA GLY A 34 5.99 -5.47 -14.33
C GLY A 34 5.22 -6.66 -13.84
N THR A 35 5.92 -7.57 -13.17
CA THR A 35 5.36 -8.83 -12.69
C THR A 35 5.76 -9.08 -11.24
N ALA A 36 4.90 -9.78 -10.51
CA ALA A 36 5.22 -10.30 -9.19
C ALA A 36 4.97 -11.81 -9.13
N GLN A 37 5.87 -12.49 -8.43
CA GLN A 37 5.68 -13.88 -8.03
C GLN A 37 5.14 -13.90 -6.60
N VAL A 38 3.94 -14.43 -6.40
CA VAL A 38 3.29 -14.51 -5.08
C VAL A 38 3.29 -15.96 -4.65
N THR A 39 3.87 -16.28 -3.50
CA THR A 39 3.80 -17.59 -2.85
C THR A 39 2.98 -17.46 -1.58
N VAL A 40 1.99 -18.33 -1.42
CA VAL A 40 1.10 -18.34 -0.25
C VAL A 40 1.12 -19.73 0.38
N ASP A 41 1.50 -19.78 1.64
CA ASP A 41 1.38 -20.94 2.51
C ASP A 41 0.04 -20.88 3.24
N VAL A 42 -0.73 -21.95 3.10
CA VAL A 42 -2.09 -22.07 3.62
C VAL A 42 -2.05 -22.90 4.88
N TYR A 43 -2.73 -22.41 5.91
CA TYR A 43 -2.87 -23.07 7.19
C TYR A 43 -4.34 -23.31 7.53
N ASP A 44 -4.59 -24.43 8.19
CA ASP A 44 -5.90 -24.81 8.71
C ASP A 44 -5.84 -24.98 10.23
N TYR A 45 -7.00 -24.93 10.90
CA TYR A 45 -7.15 -25.15 12.35
C TYR A 45 -8.03 -26.38 12.62
N CYS A 46 -7.90 -27.39 11.76
CA CYS A 46 -8.84 -28.50 11.66
C CYS A 46 -8.43 -29.71 12.49
N SER A 47 -7.29 -29.64 13.18
CA SER A 47 -6.87 -30.67 14.11
C SER A 47 -7.79 -30.71 15.33
N ALA A 48 -7.89 -31.87 15.97
CA ALA A 48 -8.80 -32.09 17.10
C ALA A 48 -8.48 -31.19 18.32
N ASP A 49 -7.23 -30.74 18.43
CA ASP A 49 -6.75 -29.81 19.46
C ASP A 49 -6.82 -28.33 19.02
N GLY A 50 -7.32 -28.04 17.81
CA GLY A 50 -7.41 -26.70 17.25
C GLY A 50 -6.05 -26.07 16.91
N SER A 51 -4.97 -26.86 16.87
CA SER A 51 -3.65 -26.38 16.47
C SER A 51 -3.63 -25.91 15.01
N ARG A 52 -2.82 -24.88 14.75
CA ARG A 52 -2.52 -24.43 13.39
C ARG A 52 -1.71 -25.49 12.67
N ARG A 53 -2.15 -25.91 11.49
CA ARG A 53 -1.48 -26.91 10.67
C ARG A 53 -1.26 -26.39 9.26
N PHE A 54 -0.06 -26.57 8.73
CA PHE A 54 0.23 -26.33 7.32
C PHE A 54 -0.61 -27.28 6.44
N ALA A 55 -1.27 -26.73 5.44
CA ALA A 55 -2.19 -27.44 4.56
C ALA A 55 -1.68 -27.53 3.12
N ASP A 56 -1.20 -26.42 2.56
CA ASP A 56 -0.77 -26.34 1.15
C ASP A 56 0.12 -25.12 0.89
N THR A 57 0.81 -25.11 -0.25
CA THR A 57 1.50 -23.92 -0.78
C THR A 57 1.04 -23.70 -2.22
N LYS A 58 0.68 -22.47 -2.58
CA LYS A 58 0.41 -22.09 -3.98
C LYS A 58 1.29 -20.93 -4.41
N THR A 59 1.71 -20.96 -5.67
CA THR A 59 2.52 -19.90 -6.27
C THR A 59 1.84 -19.39 -7.53
N TYR A 60 1.82 -18.07 -7.68
CA TYR A 60 1.23 -17.33 -8.79
C TYR A 60 2.27 -16.40 -9.41
N SER A 61 2.14 -16.16 -10.71
CA SER A 61 2.87 -15.11 -11.40
C SER A 61 1.83 -14.16 -12.00
N MET A 62 1.86 -12.90 -11.60
CA MET A 62 0.83 -11.92 -11.94
C MET A 62 1.45 -10.64 -12.46
N ASN A 63 0.69 -9.89 -13.26
CA ASN A 63 1.06 -8.50 -13.57
C ASN A 63 0.95 -7.66 -12.31
N ALA A 64 1.82 -6.67 -12.18
CA ALA A 64 1.85 -5.79 -11.03
C ALA A 64 2.19 -4.35 -11.42
N THR A 65 1.68 -3.40 -10.65
CA THR A 65 1.96 -1.97 -10.79
C THR A 65 2.31 -1.37 -9.44
N LEU A 66 3.28 -0.46 -9.45
CA LEU A 66 3.68 0.34 -8.29
C LEU A 66 3.56 1.82 -8.66
N ASP A 67 2.80 2.56 -7.89
CA ASP A 67 2.65 4.01 -7.99
C ASP A 67 3.29 4.67 -6.77
N LEU A 68 4.19 5.63 -7.02
CA LEU A 68 4.79 6.47 -5.99
C LEU A 68 4.33 7.90 -6.19
N ALA A 69 3.68 8.47 -5.20
CA ALA A 69 3.13 9.82 -5.24
C ALA A 69 3.68 10.67 -4.10
N ARG A 70 3.37 11.97 -4.15
CA ARG A 70 3.64 12.86 -3.02
C ARG A 70 2.94 12.32 -1.75
N PRO A 71 3.53 12.50 -0.55
CA PRO A 71 2.89 12.13 0.70
C PRO A 71 1.47 12.68 0.78
N ARG A 72 0.51 11.86 1.23
CA ARG A 72 -0.89 12.23 1.22
C ARG A 72 -1.22 13.23 2.33
N THR A 73 -2.10 14.17 2.04
CA THR A 73 -2.62 15.14 3.03
C THR A 73 -4.12 14.91 3.24
N GLY A 74 -4.56 14.94 4.49
CA GLY A 74 -5.96 14.84 4.89
C GLY A 74 -6.20 15.65 6.17
N GLY A 75 -7.21 16.51 6.16
CA GLY A 75 -7.44 17.45 7.26
C GLY A 75 -6.23 18.39 7.41
N ASP A 76 -5.71 18.51 8.63
CA ASP A 76 -4.50 19.26 8.96
C ASP A 76 -3.24 18.38 9.02
N GLU A 77 -3.34 17.11 8.61
CA GLU A 77 -2.25 16.13 8.69
C GLU A 77 -1.69 15.78 7.32
N THR A 78 -0.40 15.44 7.29
CA THR A 78 0.31 14.92 6.11
C THR A 78 1.06 13.67 6.50
N GLU A 79 1.03 12.67 5.62
CA GLU A 79 1.71 11.39 5.78
C GLU A 79 3.20 11.63 6.03
N SER A 80 3.76 10.99 7.06
CA SER A 80 5.18 11.10 7.42
C SER A 80 6.11 10.33 6.48
N ASN A 81 5.56 9.41 5.67
CA ASN A 81 6.32 8.62 4.72
C ASN A 81 6.98 9.51 3.66
N PRO A 82 8.12 9.07 3.10
CA PRO A 82 8.80 9.80 2.03
C PRO A 82 7.95 10.00 0.77
N PHE A 83 6.97 9.12 0.55
CA PHE A 83 5.99 9.16 -0.53
C PHE A 83 4.74 8.37 -0.14
N SER A 84 3.63 8.61 -0.85
CA SER A 84 2.48 7.71 -0.83
C SER A 84 2.77 6.55 -1.80
N LEU A 85 2.60 5.32 -1.34
CA LEU A 85 2.80 4.10 -2.12
C LEU A 85 1.45 3.42 -2.41
N LEU A 86 1.25 2.98 -3.64
CA LEU A 86 0.19 2.05 -4.02
C LEU A 86 0.80 0.93 -4.86
N LEU A 87 0.75 -0.30 -4.35
CA LEU A 87 1.18 -1.50 -5.06
C LEU A 87 -0.04 -2.38 -5.33
N ALA A 88 -0.24 -2.78 -6.57
CA ALA A 88 -1.29 -3.70 -6.98
C ALA A 88 -0.68 -4.88 -7.73
N VAL A 89 -0.94 -6.10 -7.26
CA VAL A 89 -0.51 -7.36 -7.86
C VAL A 89 -1.74 -8.16 -8.24
N GLY A 90 -1.90 -8.45 -9.53
CA GLY A 90 -3.05 -9.15 -10.08
C GLY A 90 -4.34 -8.32 -10.06
N GLN A 91 -5.43 -8.94 -10.51
CA GLN A 91 -6.77 -8.36 -10.41
C GLN A 91 -7.41 -8.70 -9.06
N PRO A 92 -8.24 -7.82 -8.46
CA PRO A 92 -8.89 -8.11 -7.18
C PRO A 92 -9.74 -9.39 -7.16
N SER A 93 -10.20 -9.90 -8.30
CA SER A 93 -10.94 -11.17 -8.34
C SER A 93 -10.05 -12.42 -8.32
N GLU A 94 -8.74 -12.30 -8.48
CA GLU A 94 -7.81 -13.41 -8.62
C GLU A 94 -7.31 -13.92 -7.25
N ALA A 95 -7.11 -15.23 -7.15
CA ALA A 95 -6.48 -15.86 -6.00
C ALA A 95 -4.99 -15.56 -5.97
N GLY A 96 -4.49 -15.03 -4.86
CA GLY A 96 -3.11 -14.59 -4.70
C GLY A 96 -2.88 -13.11 -5.08
N ALA A 97 -3.92 -12.37 -5.48
CA ALA A 97 -3.79 -10.94 -5.74
C ALA A 97 -3.53 -10.18 -4.42
N VAL A 98 -2.66 -9.18 -4.48
CA VAL A 98 -2.26 -8.35 -3.32
C VAL A 98 -2.45 -6.88 -3.66
N SER A 99 -2.93 -6.09 -2.71
CA SER A 99 -3.03 -4.64 -2.86
C SER A 99 -2.55 -3.95 -1.61
N PHE A 100 -1.49 -3.15 -1.70
CA PHE A 100 -0.95 -2.34 -0.60
C PHE A 100 -1.08 -0.86 -0.87
N GLY A 101 -1.47 -0.11 0.17
CA GLY A 101 -1.51 1.35 0.15
C GLY A 101 -0.91 1.89 1.44
N SER A 102 0.06 2.81 1.34
CA SER A 102 0.72 3.40 2.52
C SER A 102 -0.21 4.28 3.35
N SER A 103 -1.16 4.96 2.69
CA SER A 103 -2.13 5.84 3.33
C SER A 103 -3.48 5.90 2.61
N ALA A 104 -4.50 6.42 3.30
CA ALA A 104 -5.84 6.73 2.82
C ALA A 104 -6.38 8.01 3.47
N VAL A 105 -7.26 8.75 2.79
CA VAL A 105 -8.04 9.80 3.42
C VAL A 105 -9.47 9.29 3.52
N SER A 106 -9.94 9.06 4.74
CA SER A 106 -11.30 8.63 4.97
C SER A 106 -12.23 9.83 4.81
N THR A 107 -13.07 9.78 3.77
CA THR A 107 -14.11 10.79 3.48
C THR A 107 -15.51 10.36 3.93
N GLY A 108 -15.62 9.15 4.50
CA GLY A 108 -16.88 8.42 4.60
C GLY A 108 -17.67 8.60 5.90
N SER A 109 -17.07 9.10 6.97
CA SER A 109 -17.80 9.21 8.23
C SER A 109 -17.24 10.29 9.12
N SER A 110 -18.06 11.32 9.38
CA SER A 110 -17.85 12.26 10.48
C SER A 110 -18.03 11.62 11.85
N GLN A 111 -18.14 10.28 11.93
CA GLN A 111 -18.28 9.51 13.17
C GLN A 111 -17.44 8.20 13.18
N ASP A 112 -16.97 7.76 14.34
CA ASP A 112 -16.35 6.43 14.51
C ASP A 112 -17.40 5.30 14.67
N LEU A 113 -16.93 4.04 14.81
CA LEU A 113 -17.81 2.89 15.05
C LEU A 113 -18.61 2.96 16.36
N ALA A 114 -18.21 3.84 17.30
CA ALA A 114 -18.91 4.14 18.55
C ALA A 114 -19.79 5.40 18.45
N GLY A 115 -19.87 6.05 17.29
CA GLY A 115 -20.66 7.26 17.03
C GLY A 115 -20.00 8.59 17.42
N ASN A 116 -18.71 8.61 17.79
CA ASN A 116 -18.01 9.83 18.17
C ASN A 116 -17.61 10.66 16.94
N PRO A 117 -17.72 12.00 16.97
CA PRO A 117 -17.33 12.86 15.84
C PRO A 117 -15.88 12.63 15.37
N ARG A 118 -15.66 12.61 14.06
CA ARG A 118 -14.34 12.51 13.40
C ARG A 118 -14.18 13.61 12.35
N ASP A 119 -12.92 13.95 12.06
CA ASP A 119 -12.57 14.80 10.93
C ASP A 119 -13.07 14.13 9.63
N PRO A 120 -13.84 14.82 8.78
CA PRO A 120 -14.30 14.30 7.50
C PRO A 120 -13.18 14.03 6.48
N ASN A 121 -11.93 14.42 6.77
CA ASN A 121 -10.75 14.14 5.97
C ASN A 121 -9.66 13.46 6.79
N LEU A 122 -10.03 12.51 7.67
CA LEU A 122 -9.07 11.79 8.49
C LEU A 122 -8.04 11.06 7.61
N LEU A 123 -6.78 11.45 7.75
CA LEU A 123 -5.65 10.71 7.18
C LEU A 123 -5.43 9.42 7.98
N LEU A 124 -5.34 8.32 7.27
CA LEU A 124 -5.07 6.98 7.77
C LEU A 124 -3.76 6.52 7.16
N THR A 125 -2.75 6.25 7.98
CA THR A 125 -1.43 5.79 7.54
C THR A 125 -1.23 4.36 8.02
N TYR A 126 -1.13 3.44 7.07
CA TYR A 126 -1.10 2.01 7.31
C TYR A 126 0.33 1.48 7.42
N TRP A 127 1.25 2.06 6.66
CA TRP A 127 2.65 1.67 6.59
C TRP A 127 3.54 2.77 7.14
N GLU A 128 4.55 2.40 7.92
CA GLU A 128 5.75 3.19 8.12
C GLU A 128 6.76 2.82 7.03
N LEU A 129 7.16 3.79 6.22
CA LEU A 129 8.10 3.63 5.12
C LEU A 129 9.35 4.47 5.35
N GLU A 130 10.50 3.88 5.07
CA GLU A 130 11.80 4.55 5.04
C GLU A 130 12.42 4.37 3.65
N TRP A 131 13.04 5.43 3.13
CA TRP A 131 13.79 5.38 1.88
C TRP A 131 15.15 6.04 2.06
N ASP A 132 16.20 5.34 1.69
CA ASP A 132 17.58 5.83 1.72
C ASP A 132 18.33 5.38 0.46
N ASP A 133 18.71 6.35 -0.37
CA ASP A 133 19.51 6.18 -1.59
C ASP A 133 19.16 4.96 -2.47
N GLY A 134 17.87 4.79 -2.76
CA GLY A 134 17.36 3.72 -3.60
C GLY A 134 16.88 2.49 -2.84
N GLU A 135 17.19 2.36 -1.55
CA GLU A 135 16.68 1.28 -0.70
C GLU A 135 15.37 1.72 -0.02
N LEU A 136 14.29 0.96 -0.27
CA LEU A 136 13.02 1.09 0.41
C LEU A 136 12.91 0.02 1.50
N SER A 137 12.45 0.42 2.68
CA SER A 137 11.98 -0.51 3.72
C SER A 137 10.67 -0.02 4.32
N GLY A 138 9.88 -0.93 4.87
CA GLY A 138 8.62 -0.56 5.47
C GLY A 138 7.94 -1.69 6.24
N ARG A 139 7.04 -1.29 7.13
CA ARG A 139 6.27 -2.18 8.00
C ARG A 139 4.83 -1.70 8.09
N LEU A 140 3.89 -2.65 7.98
CA LEU A 140 2.48 -2.39 8.23
C LEU A 140 2.27 -2.24 9.75
N THR A 141 1.78 -1.09 10.18
CA THR A 141 1.65 -0.72 11.60
C THR A 141 0.21 -0.67 12.09
N ASP A 142 -0.74 -0.29 11.23
CA ASP A 142 -2.16 -0.26 11.58
C ASP A 142 -3.01 -0.60 10.34
N PRO A 143 -3.76 -1.71 10.34
CA PRO A 143 -4.68 -2.06 9.26
C PRO A 143 -5.97 -1.20 9.26
N HIS A 144 -6.13 -0.31 10.24
CA HIS A 144 -7.26 0.61 10.45
C HIS A 144 -8.63 -0.08 10.45
N THR A 145 -8.67 -1.27 11.05
CA THR A 145 -9.90 -2.06 11.19
C THR A 145 -10.95 -1.35 12.05
N GLU A 146 -10.53 -0.59 13.07
CA GLU A 146 -11.42 0.22 13.92
C GLU A 146 -12.07 1.40 13.18
N GLN A 147 -11.48 1.83 12.06
CA GLN A 147 -11.98 2.88 11.20
C GLN A 147 -12.85 2.31 10.07
N ALA A 148 -12.99 0.98 10.00
CA ALA A 148 -13.68 0.25 8.94
C ALA A 148 -13.19 0.60 7.52
N VAL A 149 -11.93 1.03 7.40
CA VAL A 149 -11.27 1.29 6.11
C VAL A 149 -10.26 0.17 5.89
N ALA A 150 -10.74 -0.96 5.36
CA ALA A 150 -9.88 -2.09 5.06
C ALA A 150 -9.10 -1.84 3.76
N LEU A 151 -7.82 -1.50 3.89
CA LEU A 151 -6.83 -1.59 2.83
C LEU A 151 -5.82 -2.69 3.17
N ASN A 152 -4.82 -2.88 2.31
CA ASN A 152 -3.76 -3.87 2.51
C ASN A 152 -4.32 -5.28 2.57
N LEU A 153 -4.64 -5.81 1.38
CA LEU A 153 -5.43 -7.03 1.23
C LEU A 153 -4.65 -8.11 0.47
N LEU A 154 -4.82 -9.35 0.90
CA LEU A 154 -4.51 -10.56 0.14
C LEU A 154 -5.83 -11.22 -0.26
N ASN A 155 -6.03 -11.45 -1.55
CA ASN A 155 -7.25 -12.05 -2.05
C ASN A 155 -7.09 -13.56 -2.20
N TRP A 156 -7.98 -14.33 -1.57
CA TRP A 156 -7.85 -15.78 -1.50
C TRP A 156 -9.20 -16.50 -1.61
N PRO A 157 -9.27 -17.70 -2.21
CA PRO A 157 -10.51 -18.48 -2.24
C PRO A 157 -10.95 -18.88 -0.84
N ARG A 158 -12.25 -18.77 -0.57
CA ARG A 158 -12.82 -19.22 0.70
C ARG A 158 -13.43 -20.61 0.53
N LEU A 159 -13.09 -21.55 1.41
CA LEU A 159 -13.74 -22.86 1.43
C LEU A 159 -15.25 -22.72 1.69
N VAL A 160 -16.07 -23.51 0.99
CA VAL A 160 -17.53 -23.58 1.25
C VAL A 160 -17.80 -24.09 2.66
N VAL A 161 -17.06 -25.12 3.06
CA VAL A 161 -17.08 -25.68 4.41
C VAL A 161 -15.65 -25.63 4.96
N PRO A 162 -15.42 -24.94 6.09
CA PRO A 162 -14.10 -24.95 6.73
C PRO A 162 -13.60 -26.38 6.92
N CYS A 163 -12.29 -26.60 6.75
CA CYS A 163 -11.65 -27.91 6.89
C CYS A 163 -12.04 -28.98 5.85
N ARG A 164 -12.81 -28.63 4.83
CA ARG A 164 -13.32 -29.57 3.82
C ARG A 164 -13.13 -29.01 2.41
N SER A 165 -11.87 -28.94 1.97
CA SER A 165 -11.50 -28.50 0.62
C SER A 165 -12.10 -29.39 -0.48
N ASP A 166 -12.42 -30.64 -0.16
CA ASP A 166 -13.11 -31.58 -1.04
C ASP A 166 -14.56 -31.17 -1.37
N LEU A 167 -15.17 -30.31 -0.55
CA LEU A 167 -16.53 -29.80 -0.76
C LEU A 167 -16.55 -28.50 -1.58
N GLY A 168 -15.39 -28.07 -2.06
CA GLY A 168 -15.24 -26.94 -2.97
C GLY A 168 -14.93 -25.60 -2.32
N GLU A 169 -14.62 -24.64 -3.18
CA GLU A 169 -14.26 -23.27 -2.85
C GLU A 169 -15.32 -22.33 -3.44
N LEU A 170 -15.59 -21.24 -2.74
CA LEU A 170 -16.37 -20.13 -3.28
C LEU A 170 -15.55 -19.44 -4.39
N PRO A 171 -16.17 -19.08 -5.52
CA PRO A 171 -15.46 -18.47 -6.63
C PRO A 171 -14.96 -17.06 -6.27
N GLY A 172 -13.76 -16.73 -6.75
CA GLY A 172 -13.13 -15.41 -6.60
C GLY A 172 -12.11 -15.34 -5.45
N GLY A 173 -11.23 -14.35 -5.53
CA GLY A 173 -10.33 -13.96 -4.46
C GLY A 173 -11.08 -13.11 -3.43
N TYR A 174 -11.49 -13.72 -2.32
CA TYR A 174 -12.08 -13.00 -1.20
C TYR A 174 -11.00 -12.19 -0.48
N PRO A 175 -11.24 -10.92 -0.13
CA PRO A 175 -10.24 -10.11 0.53
C PRO A 175 -10.01 -10.54 1.97
N HIS A 176 -8.76 -10.84 2.31
CA HIS A 176 -8.28 -11.01 3.67
C HIS A 176 -7.38 -9.82 4.02
N ALA A 177 -7.66 -9.19 5.16
CA ALA A 177 -6.80 -8.15 5.68
C ALA A 177 -5.42 -8.72 6.02
N VAL A 178 -4.38 -7.99 5.64
CA VAL A 178 -3.00 -8.31 6.00
C VAL A 178 -2.74 -7.89 7.45
N ALA A 179 -1.99 -8.73 8.16
CA ALA A 179 -1.64 -8.51 9.56
C ALA A 179 -0.58 -7.43 9.69
N GLU A 180 -0.63 -6.71 10.81
CA GLU A 180 0.49 -5.90 11.32
C GLU A 180 1.80 -6.69 11.27
N GLU A 181 2.93 -5.97 11.27
CA GLU A 181 4.27 -6.54 11.15
C GLU A 181 4.63 -7.07 9.76
N THR A 182 3.71 -7.05 8.81
CA THR A 182 4.03 -7.33 7.41
C THR A 182 5.11 -6.36 6.95
N THR A 183 6.18 -6.89 6.38
CA THR A 183 7.33 -6.12 5.92
C THR A 183 7.31 -5.96 4.40
N LEU A 184 7.76 -4.82 3.91
CA LEU A 184 8.02 -4.52 2.50
C LEU A 184 9.44 -3.97 2.40
N GLY A 185 10.22 -4.40 1.43
CA GLY A 185 11.53 -3.81 1.20
C GLY A 185 12.14 -4.19 -0.14
N GLY A 186 13.12 -3.41 -0.58
CA GLY A 186 13.82 -3.66 -1.83
C GLY A 186 14.45 -2.39 -2.40
N GLN A 187 14.65 -2.38 -3.72
CA GLN A 187 15.33 -1.30 -4.42
C GLN A 187 14.37 -0.57 -5.35
N VAL A 188 14.37 0.75 -5.30
CA VAL A 188 13.49 1.63 -6.08
C VAL A 188 14.29 2.86 -6.51
N ASP A 189 14.46 3.01 -7.82
CA ASP A 189 15.09 4.17 -8.45
C ASP A 189 14.21 4.72 -9.58
N SER A 190 14.66 5.77 -10.27
CA SER A 190 13.91 6.42 -11.37
C SER A 190 13.69 5.55 -12.62
N SER A 191 14.15 4.31 -12.63
CA SER A 191 14.09 3.43 -13.80
C SER A 191 13.48 2.07 -13.47
N ASN A 192 13.76 1.51 -12.30
CA ASN A 192 13.33 0.18 -11.91
C ASN A 192 12.90 0.12 -10.45
N ALA A 193 12.03 -0.85 -10.16
CA ALA A 193 11.64 -1.19 -8.81
C ALA A 193 11.68 -2.72 -8.64
N THR A 194 12.31 -3.17 -7.56
CA THR A 194 12.30 -4.55 -7.10
C THR A 194 11.90 -4.55 -5.64
N LEU A 195 10.81 -5.24 -5.31
CA LEU A 195 10.27 -5.24 -3.95
C LEU A 195 9.94 -6.66 -3.52
N THR A 196 10.30 -6.99 -2.30
CA THR A 196 9.83 -8.19 -1.62
C THR A 196 8.94 -7.76 -0.46
N ALA A 197 7.79 -8.41 -0.32
CA ALA A 197 7.01 -8.33 0.90
C ALA A 197 6.79 -9.70 1.50
N GLN A 198 6.68 -9.73 2.82
CA GLN A 198 6.38 -10.93 3.58
C GLN A 198 5.46 -10.60 4.75
N GLY A 199 4.46 -11.43 4.98
CA GLY A 199 3.56 -11.29 6.10
C GLY A 199 2.52 -12.40 6.16
N SER A 200 1.45 -12.14 6.90
CA SER A 200 0.31 -13.05 7.01
C SER A 200 -1.00 -12.29 6.94
N THR A 201 -2.10 -13.00 6.81
CA THR A 201 -3.43 -12.42 7.06
C THR A 201 -3.69 -12.28 8.55
N SER A 202 -4.57 -11.36 8.94
CA SER A 202 -4.89 -11.09 10.36
C SER A 202 -5.51 -12.30 11.09
N ASP A 203 -6.11 -13.23 10.34
CA ASP A 203 -6.63 -14.51 10.87
C ASP A 203 -5.57 -15.63 10.96
N GLY A 204 -4.33 -15.36 10.50
CA GLY A 204 -3.22 -16.30 10.51
C GLY A 204 -3.39 -17.52 9.60
N GLN A 205 -4.41 -17.55 8.73
CA GLN A 205 -4.67 -18.68 7.84
C GLN A 205 -3.76 -18.68 6.63
N LEU A 206 -3.26 -17.52 6.21
CA LEU A 206 -2.40 -17.38 5.04
C LEU A 206 -1.11 -16.68 5.45
N GLU A 207 0.03 -17.27 5.12
CA GLU A 207 1.31 -16.58 5.08
C GLU A 207 1.67 -16.35 3.63
N PHE A 208 2.18 -15.17 3.30
CA PHE A 208 2.56 -14.86 1.93
C PHE A 208 3.95 -14.26 1.87
N ARG A 209 4.59 -14.51 0.74
CA ARG A 209 5.73 -13.76 0.24
C ARG A 209 5.42 -13.37 -1.20
N PHE A 210 5.70 -12.13 -1.59
CA PHE A 210 5.80 -11.83 -3.02
C PHE A 210 7.11 -11.13 -3.35
N ASP A 211 7.55 -11.35 -4.58
CA ASP A 211 8.73 -10.75 -5.17
C ASP A 211 8.31 -10.05 -6.47
N PHE A 212 8.31 -8.71 -6.46
CA PHE A 212 7.95 -7.82 -7.57
C PHE A 212 9.20 -7.33 -8.29
N SER A 213 9.11 -7.23 -9.62
CA SER A 213 10.06 -6.53 -10.47
C SER A 213 9.30 -5.75 -11.53
N GLY A 214 9.60 -4.46 -11.67
CA GLY A 214 9.01 -3.58 -12.67
C GLY A 214 9.96 -2.49 -13.14
N ALA A 215 9.63 -1.89 -14.28
CA ALA A 215 10.33 -0.76 -14.86
C ALA A 215 9.40 0.46 -14.90
N SER A 216 9.97 1.66 -14.75
CA SER A 216 9.23 2.92 -14.86
C SER A 216 8.66 3.10 -16.27
N THR A 217 7.46 3.69 -16.39
CA THR A 217 6.71 3.84 -17.65
C THR A 217 6.29 5.28 -17.93
#